data_AF-A0A9D3XZP6-F1
#
_entry.id   AF-A0A9D3XZP6-F1
#
_cell.length_a   1.000
_cell.length_b   1.000
_cell.length_c   1.000
_cell.angle_alpha   90.00
_cell.angle_beta   90.00
_cell.angle_gamma   90.00
#
_symmetry.space_group_name_H-M   'P 1'
#
loop_
_entity.id
_entity.type
_entity.pdbx_description
1 polymer ?
#
loop_
_entity_poly.entity_id
_entity_poly.type
_entity_poly.pdbx_seq_one_letter_code
_entity_poly.pdbx_strand_id
1 'polypeptide(L)'
;MQSASVATEVHAIYPSVASMQSAIIATAAHAICPSLTSMQSASVATEVHFIYPSKTAIHSASVATQVHAICANNAAMQSASVATQVHAICANVAAMQSASVATEVHAICANVAAMQYASVATEVHAICTNVAAMQSASVETEVHAICLSMTAMHSASVAT
;
A
#
# COMPACT_ATOMS: atom_id res chain seq x y z
N MET A 1 10.48 -8.85 -16.53
CA MET A 1 10.23 -10.27 -16.21
C MET A 1 8.76 -10.44 -15.87
N GLN A 2 8.15 -11.57 -16.25
CA GLN A 2 6.78 -11.90 -15.88
C GLN A 2 6.76 -13.18 -15.04
N SER A 3 5.90 -13.22 -14.02
CA SER A 3 5.72 -14.38 -13.15
C SER A 3 4.23 -14.53 -12.85
N ALA A 4 3.73 -15.77 -12.94
CA ALA A 4 2.37 -16.10 -12.57
C ALA A 4 2.39 -17.40 -11.75
N SER A 5 1.67 -17.42 -10.62
CA SER A 5 1.68 -18.54 -9.68
C SER A 5 0.27 -18.84 -9.17
N VAL A 6 -0.08 -20.13 -9.14
CA VAL A 6 -1.28 -20.64 -8.48
C VAL A 6 -0.85 -21.75 -7.53
N ALA A 7 -0.93 -21.50 -6.22
CA ALA A 7 -0.47 -22.44 -5.19
C ALA A 7 -1.12 -22.12 -3.84
N THR A 8 -1.09 -23.03 -2.88
CA THR A 8 -1.55 -22.71 -1.51
C THR A 8 -0.71 -21.58 -0.89
N GLU A 9 0.61 -21.65 -1.06
CA GLU A 9 1.55 -20.64 -0.58
C GLU A 9 2.51 -20.24 -1.68
N VAL A 10 2.73 -18.93 -1.84
CA VAL A 10 3.72 -18.38 -2.76
C VAL A 10 4.69 -17.51 -1.98
N HIS A 11 5.97 -17.89 -2.00
CA HIS A 11 7.07 -17.08 -1.51
C HIS A 11 7.94 -16.65 -2.69
N ALA A 12 7.82 -15.39 -3.09
CA ALA A 12 8.49 -14.83 -4.25
C ALA A 12 9.57 -13.84 -3.82
N ILE A 13 10.83 -14.18 -4.09
CA ILE A 13 11.97 -13.29 -3.83
C ILE A 13 12.61 -12.93 -5.15
N TYR A 14 12.67 -11.64 -5.44
CA TYR A 14 13.21 -11.15 -6.70
C TYR A 14 14.31 -10.12 -6.46
N PRO A 15 15.57 -10.59 -6.40
CA PRO A 15 16.68 -9.81 -5.85
C PRO A 15 17.09 -8.63 -6.74
N SER A 16 17.11 -8.81 -8.07
CA SER A 16 17.44 -7.74 -9.01
C SER A 16 16.88 -8.03 -10.39
N VAL A 17 15.83 -7.32 -10.79
CA VAL A 17 15.41 -7.18 -12.19
C VAL A 17 15.02 -5.72 -12.46
N ALA A 18 15.22 -5.21 -13.68
CA ALA A 18 14.85 -3.83 -13.98
C ALA A 18 13.34 -3.60 -13.83
N SER A 19 12.53 -4.54 -14.32
CA SER A 19 11.06 -4.45 -14.30
C SER A 19 10.41 -5.81 -14.09
N MET A 20 9.30 -5.81 -13.35
CA MET A 20 8.54 -7.01 -12.98
C MET A 20 7.03 -6.86 -13.17
N GLN A 21 6.43 -7.90 -13.73
CA GLN A 21 5.01 -8.20 -13.62
C GLN A 21 4.84 -9.48 -12.79
N SER A 22 4.02 -9.45 -11.73
CA SER A 22 3.68 -10.63 -10.95
C SER A 22 2.16 -10.78 -10.79
N ALA A 23 1.66 -12.00 -10.95
CA ALA A 23 0.28 -12.37 -10.70
C ALA A 23 0.23 -13.60 -9.78
N ILE A 24 -0.44 -13.51 -8.64
CA ILE A 24 -0.51 -14.59 -7.65
C ILE A 24 -1.96 -14.90 -7.32
N ILE A 25 -2.32 -16.18 -7.35
CA ILE A 25 -3.55 -16.71 -6.73
C ILE A 25 -3.11 -17.72 -5.69
N ALA A 26 -3.35 -17.43 -4.42
CA ALA A 26 -2.90 -18.31 -3.34
C ALA A 26 -3.79 -18.25 -2.09
N THR A 27 -3.52 -19.09 -1.10
CA THR A 27 -4.04 -18.81 0.25
C THR A 27 -3.17 -17.76 0.92
N ALA A 28 -1.84 -17.87 0.80
CA ALA A 28 -0.89 -16.89 1.30
C ALA A 28 0.13 -16.50 0.22
N ALA A 29 0.36 -15.19 0.06
CA ALA A 29 1.29 -14.63 -0.91
C ALA A 29 2.29 -13.70 -0.21
N HIS A 30 3.57 -14.03 -0.29
CA HIS A 30 4.68 -13.24 0.24
C HIS A 30 5.60 -12.83 -0.92
N ALA A 31 5.76 -11.52 -1.16
CA ALA A 31 6.71 -11.04 -2.15
C ALA A 31 7.72 -10.06 -1.54
N ILE A 32 9.01 -10.35 -1.76
CA ILE A 32 10.12 -9.50 -1.32
C ILE A 32 10.94 -9.10 -2.54
N CYS A 33 11.04 -7.80 -2.79
CA CYS A 33 11.78 -7.29 -3.93
C CYS A 33 12.71 -6.18 -3.50
N PRO A 34 13.98 -6.45 -3.17
CA PRO A 34 14.90 -5.46 -2.63
C PRO A 34 15.45 -4.44 -3.64
N SER A 35 15.57 -4.77 -4.94
CA SER A 35 16.06 -3.83 -5.94
C SER A 35 15.39 -4.03 -7.30
N LEU A 36 14.59 -3.05 -7.73
CA LEU A 36 13.89 -3.02 -9.01
C LEU A 36 13.67 -1.55 -9.40
N THR A 37 13.65 -1.23 -10.68
CA THR A 37 13.22 0.10 -11.13
C THR A 37 11.70 0.19 -11.08
N SER A 38 10.99 -0.81 -11.61
CA SER A 38 9.53 -0.85 -11.60
C SER A 38 8.95 -2.21 -11.22
N MET A 39 7.80 -2.18 -10.55
CA MET A 39 7.00 -3.35 -10.24
C MET A 39 5.52 -3.12 -10.54
N GLN A 40 4.89 -4.14 -11.11
CA GLN A 40 3.46 -4.32 -11.16
C GLN A 40 3.10 -5.68 -10.55
N SER A 41 2.31 -5.69 -9.49
CA SER A 41 1.85 -6.91 -8.81
C SER A 41 0.34 -6.95 -8.68
N ALA A 42 -0.23 -8.14 -8.87
CA ALA A 42 -1.64 -8.43 -8.62
C ALA A 42 -1.74 -9.73 -7.82
N SER A 43 -2.47 -9.69 -6.70
CA SER A 43 -2.66 -10.86 -5.85
C SER A 43 -4.13 -11.07 -5.49
N VAL A 44 -4.58 -12.33 -5.54
CA VAL A 44 -5.82 -12.79 -4.92
C VAL A 44 -5.45 -13.84 -3.89
N ALA A 45 -5.61 -13.54 -2.60
CA ALA A 45 -5.27 -14.49 -1.55
C ALA A 45 -6.07 -14.30 -0.28
N THR A 46 -5.94 -15.18 0.72
CA THR A 46 -6.45 -14.86 2.06
C THR A 46 -5.53 -13.83 2.73
N GLU A 47 -4.21 -13.96 2.52
CA GLU A 47 -3.20 -13.10 3.11
C GLU A 47 -2.15 -12.69 2.06
N VAL A 48 -1.85 -11.39 1.99
CA VAL A 48 -0.87 -10.83 1.06
C VAL A 48 0.13 -9.97 1.82
N HIS A 49 1.41 -10.32 1.73
CA HIS A 49 2.53 -9.61 2.34
C HIS A 49 3.53 -9.14 1.30
N PHE A 50 3.78 -7.83 1.28
CA PHE A 50 4.70 -7.20 0.35
C PHE A 50 5.78 -6.41 1.07
N ILE A 51 7.03 -6.65 0.66
CA ILE A 51 8.18 -5.90 1.16
C ILE A 51 8.97 -5.35 -0.03
N TYR A 52 8.89 -4.03 -0.21
CA TYR A 52 9.51 -3.31 -1.32
C TYR A 52 10.44 -2.21 -0.83
N PRO A 53 11.70 -2.57 -0.51
CA PRO A 53 12.77 -1.60 -0.37
C PRO A 53 13.13 -1.02 -1.75
N SER A 54 13.31 0.29 -1.79
CA SER A 54 14.00 1.06 -2.82
C SER A 54 13.54 0.77 -4.26
N LYS A 55 12.52 1.50 -4.73
CA LYS A 55 11.97 1.44 -6.09
C LYS A 55 11.81 2.82 -6.70
N THR A 56 11.90 2.88 -8.02
CA THR A 56 11.42 4.07 -8.73
C THR A 56 9.89 4.07 -8.79
N ALA A 57 9.26 2.94 -9.11
CA ALA A 57 7.81 2.85 -9.19
C ALA A 57 7.26 1.50 -8.72
N ILE A 58 6.20 1.52 -7.92
CA ILE A 58 5.43 0.33 -7.49
C ILE A 58 3.97 0.53 -7.86
N HIS A 59 3.37 -0.48 -8.48
CA HIS A 59 1.92 -0.59 -8.65
C HIS A 59 1.48 -1.95 -8.12
N SER A 60 0.64 -1.95 -7.07
CA SER A 60 0.17 -3.17 -6.44
C SER A 60 -1.35 -3.17 -6.37
N ALA A 61 -1.96 -4.30 -6.76
CA ALA A 61 -3.38 -4.56 -6.57
C ALA A 61 -3.57 -5.84 -5.76
N SER A 62 -4.47 -5.83 -4.78
CA SER A 62 -4.73 -7.00 -3.95
C SER A 62 -6.20 -7.16 -3.60
N VAL A 63 -6.68 -8.40 -3.67
CA VAL A 63 -7.97 -8.82 -3.10
C VAL A 63 -7.67 -9.88 -2.07
N ALA A 64 -7.89 -9.58 -0.79
CA ALA A 64 -7.57 -10.51 0.27
C ALA A 64 -8.36 -10.34 1.55
N THR A 65 -8.27 -11.25 2.51
CA THR A 65 -8.77 -10.96 3.87
C THR A 65 -7.84 -9.96 4.55
N GLN A 66 -6.53 -10.14 4.41
CA GLN A 66 -5.50 -9.29 5.01
C GLN A 66 -4.45 -8.89 3.99
N VAL A 67 -4.10 -7.61 3.96
CA VAL A 67 -2.99 -7.07 3.17
C VAL A 67 -2.02 -6.34 4.09
N HIS A 68 -0.76 -6.74 4.08
CA HIS A 68 0.33 -6.01 4.73
C HIS A 68 1.38 -5.57 3.71
N ALA A 69 1.73 -4.29 3.72
CA ALA A 69 2.75 -3.73 2.85
C ALA A 69 3.79 -2.92 3.65
N ILE A 70 5.06 -3.20 3.40
CA ILE A 70 6.19 -2.44 3.95
C ILE A 70 7.02 -1.91 2.78
N CYS A 71 7.14 -0.59 2.71
CA CYS A 71 7.79 0.09 1.59
C CYS A 71 8.71 1.20 2.09
N ALA A 72 9.90 1.32 1.49
CA ALA A 72 10.84 2.37 1.87
C ALA A 72 11.62 2.91 0.66
N ASN A 73 11.93 4.21 0.69
CA ASN A 73 12.80 4.87 -0.31
C ASN A 73 12.27 4.75 -1.74
N ASN A 74 10.99 5.06 -1.94
CA ASN A 74 10.32 4.93 -3.23
C ASN A 74 10.02 6.29 -3.86
N ALA A 75 10.26 6.43 -5.17
CA ALA A 75 9.88 7.67 -5.85
C ALA A 75 8.36 7.74 -6.08
N ALA A 76 7.74 6.66 -6.57
CA ALA A 76 6.31 6.59 -6.78
C ALA A 76 5.73 5.25 -6.29
N MET A 77 4.60 5.32 -5.60
CA MET A 77 3.84 4.16 -5.15
C MET A 77 2.36 4.34 -5.45
N GLN A 78 1.77 3.32 -6.08
CA GLN A 78 0.34 3.18 -6.28
C GLN A 78 -0.12 1.84 -5.71
N SER A 79 -1.08 1.85 -4.80
CA SER A 79 -1.63 0.64 -4.18
C SER A 79 -3.15 0.67 -4.20
N ALA A 80 -3.76 -0.44 -4.58
CA ALA A 80 -5.20 -0.67 -4.52
C ALA A 80 -5.48 -1.97 -3.77
N SER A 81 -6.35 -1.94 -2.77
CA SER A 81 -6.70 -3.13 -1.99
C SER A 81 -8.20 -3.23 -1.74
N VAL A 82 -8.75 -4.44 -1.89
CA VAL A 82 -10.07 -4.81 -1.36
C VAL A 82 -9.82 -5.88 -0.32
N ALA A 83 -10.06 -5.56 0.96
CA ALA A 83 -9.78 -6.51 2.03
C ALA A 83 -10.69 -6.39 3.25
N THR A 84 -10.53 -7.26 4.24
CA THR A 84 -11.10 -6.99 5.57
C THR A 84 -10.17 -6.03 6.31
N GLN A 85 -8.86 -6.27 6.27
CA GLN A 85 -7.85 -5.43 6.92
C GLN A 85 -6.73 -5.06 5.96
N VAL A 86 -6.34 -3.79 5.98
CA VAL A 86 -5.19 -3.27 5.24
C VAL A 86 -4.23 -2.59 6.21
N HIS A 87 -2.98 -3.03 6.21
CA HIS A 87 -1.90 -2.47 6.99
C HIS A 87 -0.76 -2.01 6.07
N ALA A 88 -0.38 -0.74 6.15
CA ALA A 88 0.69 -0.18 5.35
C ALA A 88 1.70 0.58 6.22
N ILE A 89 2.99 0.29 6.02
CA ILE A 89 4.10 1.04 6.61
C ILE A 89 4.96 1.56 5.46
N CYS A 90 5.07 2.88 5.36
CA CYS A 90 5.79 3.53 4.29
C CYS A 90 6.74 4.62 4.80
N ALA A 91 7.98 4.63 4.31
CA ALA A 91 8.97 5.65 4.69
C ALA A 91 9.71 6.20 3.47
N ASN A 92 10.02 7.51 3.49
CA ASN A 92 10.79 8.20 2.47
C ASN A 92 10.19 7.97 1.06
N VAL A 93 8.94 8.42 0.87
CA VAL A 93 8.22 8.25 -0.39
C VAL A 93 7.97 9.61 -1.03
N ALA A 94 8.37 9.81 -2.28
CA ALA A 94 8.13 11.10 -2.93
C ALA A 94 6.64 11.27 -3.31
N ALA A 95 6.04 10.27 -3.95
CA ALA A 95 4.62 10.29 -4.28
C ALA A 95 3.95 8.95 -3.91
N MET A 96 2.87 9.03 -3.15
CA MET A 96 2.07 7.87 -2.73
C MET A 96 0.61 8.08 -3.10
N GLN A 97 0.02 7.08 -3.74
CA GLN A 97 -1.40 6.99 -4.04
C GLN A 97 -1.93 5.66 -3.53
N SER A 98 -2.91 5.70 -2.64
CA SER A 98 -3.47 4.52 -2.02
C SER A 98 -4.99 4.56 -2.09
N ALA A 99 -5.59 3.48 -2.57
CA ALA A 99 -7.03 3.26 -2.59
C ALA A 99 -7.35 1.97 -1.85
N SER A 100 -8.32 2.01 -0.94
CA SER A 100 -8.72 0.83 -0.17
C SER A 100 -10.23 0.74 0.01
N VAL A 101 -10.76 -0.48 -0.08
CA VAL A 101 -12.09 -0.82 0.42
C VAL A 101 -11.88 -1.89 1.47
N ALA A 102 -12.14 -1.55 2.73
CA ALA A 102 -11.88 -2.46 3.84
C ALA A 102 -12.87 -2.34 5.00
N THR A 103 -12.77 -3.22 5.98
CA THR A 103 -13.38 -2.95 7.30
C THR A 103 -12.46 -2.02 8.08
N GLU A 104 -11.16 -2.34 8.12
CA GLU A 104 -10.16 -1.57 8.84
C GLU A 104 -8.97 -1.22 7.95
N VAL A 105 -8.51 0.03 8.06
CA VAL A 105 -7.26 0.48 7.44
C VAL A 105 -6.35 1.12 8.47
N HIS A 106 -5.13 0.61 8.55
CA HIS A 106 -4.07 1.10 9.40
C HIS A 106 -2.88 1.52 8.54
N ALA A 107 -2.49 2.80 8.62
CA ALA A 107 -1.39 3.33 7.85
C ALA A 107 -0.39 4.09 8.73
N ILE A 108 0.90 3.77 8.59
CA ILE A 108 1.99 4.53 9.20
C ILE A 108 2.90 5.03 8.08
N CYS A 109 2.98 6.36 7.96
CA CYS A 109 3.74 7.02 6.91
C CYS A 109 4.73 8.03 7.47
N ALA A 110 5.97 8.00 7.00
CA ALA A 110 7.02 8.93 7.41
C ALA A 110 7.76 9.53 6.21
N ASN A 111 8.02 10.84 6.25
CA ASN A 111 8.76 11.57 5.21
C ASN A 111 8.15 11.35 3.81
N VAL A 112 6.89 11.77 3.65
CA VAL A 112 6.17 11.62 2.38
C VAL A 112 6.00 13.00 1.74
N ALA A 113 6.49 13.21 0.52
CA ALA A 113 6.36 14.53 -0.10
C ALA A 113 4.92 14.80 -0.56
N ALA A 114 4.29 13.85 -1.25
CA ALA A 114 2.89 13.93 -1.66
C ALA A 114 2.15 12.62 -1.39
N MET A 115 1.00 12.72 -0.73
CA MET A 115 0.13 11.60 -0.42
C MET A 115 -1.29 11.85 -0.95
N GLN A 116 -1.83 10.90 -1.70
CA GLN A 116 -3.24 10.84 -2.07
C GLN A 116 -3.83 9.54 -1.52
N TYR A 117 -4.87 9.67 -0.71
CA TYR A 117 -5.48 8.53 -0.05
C TYR A 117 -6.99 8.52 -0.30
N ALA A 118 -7.51 7.36 -0.69
CA ALA A 118 -8.93 7.13 -0.81
C ALA A 118 -9.33 5.85 -0.08
N SER A 119 -10.38 5.92 0.72
CA SER A 119 -10.86 4.78 1.49
C SER A 119 -12.38 4.72 1.58
N VAL A 120 -12.88 3.50 1.54
CA VAL A 120 -14.20 3.16 2.07
C VAL A 120 -13.95 2.13 3.16
N ALA A 121 -14.13 2.53 4.42
CA ALA A 121 -13.83 1.67 5.55
C ALA A 121 -14.80 1.87 6.71
N THR A 122 -14.88 0.90 7.61
CA THR A 122 -15.57 1.15 8.90
C THR A 122 -14.67 2.01 9.78
N GLU A 123 -13.40 1.65 9.87
CA GLU A 123 -12.44 2.30 10.76
C GLU A 123 -11.12 2.59 10.05
N VAL A 124 -10.60 3.80 10.24
CA VAL A 124 -9.28 4.18 9.75
C VAL A 124 -8.45 4.83 10.85
N HIS A 125 -7.29 4.23 11.11
CA HIS A 125 -6.26 4.79 11.97
C HIS A 125 -5.01 5.11 11.15
N ALA A 126 -4.63 6.37 11.10
CA ALA A 126 -3.47 6.81 10.32
C ALA A 126 -2.48 7.60 11.19
N ILE A 127 -1.20 7.26 11.11
CA ILE A 127 -0.12 8.04 11.72
C ILE A 127 0.81 8.54 10.62
N CYS A 128 0.87 9.85 10.46
CA CYS A 128 1.66 10.51 9.44
C CYS A 128 2.68 11.48 10.06
N THR A 129 3.95 11.33 9.69
CA THR A 129 5.04 12.20 10.14
C THR A 129 5.76 12.80 8.93
N ASN A 130 6.01 14.12 8.96
CA ASN A 130 6.68 14.86 7.88
C ASN A 130 6.05 14.60 6.51
N VAL A 131 4.76 14.92 6.36
CA VAL A 131 4.07 14.84 5.08
C VAL A 131 3.98 16.23 4.47
N ALA A 132 4.57 16.50 3.31
CA ALA A 132 4.53 17.86 2.78
C ALA A 132 3.13 18.22 2.26
N ALA A 133 2.49 17.34 1.49
CA ALA A 133 1.12 17.52 1.01
C ALA A 133 0.28 16.24 1.13
N MET A 134 -0.95 16.37 1.63
CA MET A 134 -1.93 15.29 1.71
C MET A 134 -3.25 15.68 1.06
N GLN A 135 -3.80 14.77 0.26
CA GLN A 135 -5.17 14.79 -0.22
C GLN A 135 -5.87 13.51 0.21
N SER A 136 -6.97 13.60 0.94
CA SER A 136 -7.75 12.43 1.34
C SER A 136 -9.22 12.53 0.93
N ALA A 137 -9.80 11.41 0.53
CA ALA A 137 -11.22 11.25 0.28
C ALA A 137 -11.72 9.96 0.92
N SER A 138 -12.61 10.03 1.90
CA SER A 138 -13.05 8.84 2.62
C SER A 138 -14.55 8.73 2.89
N VAL A 139 -15.05 7.50 2.95
CA VAL A 139 -16.38 7.18 3.46
C VAL A 139 -16.19 6.23 4.63
N GLU A 140 -16.36 6.72 5.85
CA GLU A 140 -15.92 6.05 7.07
C GLU A 140 -16.89 6.21 8.22
N THR A 141 -17.01 5.20 9.09
CA THR A 141 -17.74 5.35 10.36
C THR A 141 -16.84 6.00 11.42
N GLU A 142 -15.56 5.62 11.47
CA GLU A 142 -14.60 6.11 12.47
C GLU A 142 -13.23 6.43 11.86
N VAL A 143 -12.66 7.57 12.26
CA VAL A 143 -11.37 8.08 11.76
C VAL A 143 -10.51 8.60 12.89
N HIS A 144 -9.31 8.05 13.00
CA HIS A 144 -8.28 8.40 13.94
C HIS A 144 -6.97 8.71 13.21
N ALA A 145 -6.81 9.96 12.78
CA ALA A 145 -5.61 10.41 12.09
C ALA A 145 -4.75 11.30 13.00
N ILE A 146 -3.46 10.96 13.12
CA ILE A 146 -2.44 11.75 13.81
C ILE A 146 -1.43 12.23 12.76
N CYS A 147 -1.30 13.56 12.62
CA CYS A 147 -0.35 14.19 11.70
C CYS A 147 0.60 15.10 12.48
N LEU A 148 1.86 14.70 12.63
CA LEU A 148 2.83 15.40 13.49
C LEU A 148 3.56 16.56 12.78
N SER A 149 3.54 16.59 11.45
CA SER A 149 4.14 17.68 10.65
C SER A 149 3.57 17.61 9.24
N MET A 150 2.81 18.64 8.86
CA MET A 150 2.20 18.73 7.54
C MET A 150 2.16 20.17 7.02
N THR A 151 2.55 20.37 5.75
CA THR A 151 2.53 21.71 5.13
C THR A 151 1.18 22.04 4.49
N ALA A 152 0.54 21.07 3.86
CA ALA A 152 -0.78 21.24 3.23
C ALA A 152 -1.65 19.99 3.36
N MET A 153 -2.92 20.17 3.73
CA MET A 153 -3.93 19.11 3.84
C MET A 153 -5.21 19.53 3.12
N HIS A 154 -5.75 18.65 2.28
CA HIS A 154 -7.12 18.73 1.78
C HIS A 154 -7.82 17.40 2.05
N SER A 155 -8.96 17.45 2.74
CA SER A 155 -9.68 16.25 3.14
C SER A 155 -11.16 16.38 2.81
N ALA A 156 -11.74 15.34 2.25
CA ALA A 156 -13.18 15.21 2.02
C ALA A 156 -13.65 13.88 2.62
N SER A 157 -14.36 13.91 3.74
CA SER A 157 -14.89 12.70 4.37
C SER A 157 -16.40 12.72 4.46
N VAL A 158 -17.02 11.55 4.28
CA VAL A 158 -18.44 11.31 4.53
C VAL A 158 -18.54 10.31 5.67
N ALA A 159 -19.13 10.74 6.79
CA ALA A 159 -19.45 9.84 7.88
C ALA A 159 -20.78 9.11 7.61
N THR A 160 -20.81 7.79 7.77
CA THR A 160 -22.01 6.94 7.63
C THR A 160 -22.22 6.10 8.86
#